data_AF-A0A254PZE3-F1
#
_entry.id   AF-A0A254PZE3-F1
#
_cell.length_a   1.000
_cell.length_b   1.000
_cell.length_c   1.000
_cell.angle_alpha   90.00
_cell.angle_beta   90.00
_cell.angle_gamma   90.00
#
_symmetry.space_group_name_H-M   'P 1'
#
loop_
_entity.id
_entity.type
_entity.pdbx_description
1 polymer ?
#
loop_
_entity_poly.entity_id
_entity_poly.type
_entity_poly.pdbx_seq_one_letter_code
_entity_poly.pdbx_strand_id
1 'polypeptide(L)'
;MLSEDRKAIIEAEERFRHGLKVKLEAEAASLKSGLNHLEEEVKQVEKKFSAKLMEFLNSSVGMWFLSSIVITGGAAALQQIQHQYEAEQKNKAQLIDYQFEIGNRIQNMKYFLRHAKTVGDAKSALSSVFKSKFPLSPILENQSLSALYFNLYQLIDGADKDKSKRAIEVVLDLEDAEVSLQSQKNDQVLSIADKERLSKLVSDIENLYIKGAGQ
;
A
#
# COMPACT_ATOMS: atom_id res chain seq x y z
N MET A 1 11.29 32.79 19.16
CA MET A 1 10.64 31.47 19.00
C MET A 1 11.01 30.97 17.60
N LEU A 2 11.72 29.84 17.49
CA LEU A 2 12.04 29.28 16.16
C LEU A 2 10.73 28.86 15.49
N SER A 3 10.53 29.21 14.21
CA SER A 3 9.37 28.75 13.44
C SER A 3 9.37 27.22 13.38
N GLU A 4 8.20 26.60 13.36
CA GLU A 4 8.06 25.13 13.33
C GLU A 4 8.82 24.50 12.15
N ASP A 5 8.89 25.20 11.00
CA ASP A 5 9.70 24.78 9.86
C ASP A 5 11.20 24.66 10.19
N ARG A 6 11.75 25.59 10.98
CA ARG A 6 13.17 25.54 11.39
C ARG A 6 13.43 24.42 12.39
N LYS A 7 12.46 24.09 13.25
CA LYS A 7 12.58 22.95 14.17
C LYS A 7 12.57 21.63 13.40
N ALA A 8 11.67 21.48 12.43
CA ALA A 8 11.60 20.29 11.59
C ALA A 8 12.90 20.07 10.79
N ILE A 9 13.51 21.15 10.29
CA ILE A 9 14.81 21.10 9.61
C ILE A 9 15.92 20.62 10.55
N ILE A 10 16.01 21.18 11.77
CA ILE A 10 17.04 20.79 12.75
C ILE A 10 16.87 19.34 13.19
N GLU A 11 15.63 18.90 13.42
CA GLU A 11 15.33 17.53 13.85
C GLU A 11 15.58 16.49 12.75
N ALA A 12 15.30 16.84 11.49
CA ALA A 12 15.64 16.03 10.33
C ALA A 12 17.17 15.93 10.15
N GLU A 13 17.88 17.03 10.37
CA GLU A 13 19.34 17.07 10.31
C GLU A 13 19.97 16.19 11.42
N GLU A 14 19.44 16.24 12.64
CA GLU A 14 19.91 15.43 13.78
C GLU A 14 19.72 13.92 13.50
N ARG A 15 18.55 13.53 12.99
CA ARG A 15 18.25 12.14 12.60
C ARG A 15 19.16 11.66 11.47
N PHE A 16 19.45 12.52 10.51
CA PHE A 16 20.34 12.21 9.39
C PHE A 16 21.79 12.05 9.84
N ARG A 17 22.30 12.95 10.70
CA ARG A 17 23.64 12.82 11.30
C ARG A 17 23.80 11.51 12.07
N HIS A 18 22.77 11.12 12.84
CA HIS A 18 22.76 9.84 13.53
C HIS A 18 22.74 8.64 12.57
N GLY A 19 21.90 8.68 11.53
CA GLY A 19 21.83 7.61 10.52
C GLY A 19 23.13 7.44 9.73
N LEU A 20 23.79 8.55 9.35
CA LEU A 20 25.10 8.51 8.70
C LEU A 20 26.17 7.96 9.61
N LYS A 21 26.20 8.36 10.89
CA LYS A 21 27.16 7.84 11.87
C LYS A 21 27.03 6.32 12.01
N VAL A 22 25.80 5.80 12.13
CA VAL A 22 25.55 4.35 12.23
C VAL A 22 25.98 3.61 10.97
N LYS A 23 25.71 4.17 9.77
CA LYS A 23 26.12 3.54 8.50
C LYS A 23 27.63 3.57 8.30
N LEU A 24 28.29 4.69 8.63
CA LEU A 24 29.75 4.80 8.57
C LEU A 24 30.42 3.89 9.59
N GLU A 25 29.87 3.75 10.79
CA GLU A 25 30.37 2.79 11.79
C GLU A 25 30.19 1.34 11.33
N ALA A 26 29.06 1.02 10.69
CA ALA A 26 28.81 -0.31 10.11
C ALA A 26 29.71 -0.62 8.91
N GLU A 27 29.89 0.33 7.99
CA GLU A 27 30.82 0.19 6.85
C GLU A 27 32.27 0.11 7.31
N ALA A 28 32.69 0.95 8.26
CA ALA A 28 34.02 0.88 8.86
C ALA A 28 34.25 -0.45 9.58
N ALA A 29 33.24 -0.99 10.29
CA ALA A 29 33.32 -2.31 10.89
C ALA A 29 33.42 -3.43 9.83
N SER A 30 32.68 -3.30 8.71
CA SER A 30 32.73 -4.27 7.60
C SER A 30 34.06 -4.25 6.85
N LEU A 31 34.66 -3.06 6.66
CA LEU A 31 35.98 -2.88 6.08
C LEU A 31 37.07 -3.44 7.01
N LYS A 32 36.94 -3.19 8.32
CA LYS A 32 37.86 -3.73 9.34
C LYS A 32 37.76 -5.25 9.46
N SER A 33 36.58 -5.83 9.22
CA SER A 33 36.35 -7.28 9.13
C SER A 33 36.97 -7.89 7.86
N GLY A 34 36.91 -7.17 6.72
CA GLY A 34 37.46 -7.62 5.44
C GLY A 34 38.99 -7.52 5.33
N LEU A 35 39.63 -6.68 6.16
CA LEU A 35 41.08 -6.46 6.14
C LEU A 35 41.91 -7.39 7.06
N ASN A 36 41.26 -8.26 7.85
CA ASN A 36 41.96 -9.19 8.76
C ASN A 36 42.75 -10.31 8.05
N HIS A 37 42.90 -10.27 6.72
CA HIS A 37 43.57 -11.34 5.95
C HIS A 37 44.76 -10.90 5.08
N LEU A 38 45.15 -9.62 5.07
CA LEU A 38 46.31 -9.13 4.30
C LEU A 38 47.04 -8.04 5.09
N GLU A 39 47.71 -8.46 6.15
CA GLU A 39 48.13 -7.60 7.23
C GLU A 39 49.64 -7.34 7.17
N GLU A 40 50.08 -6.44 6.28
CA GLU A 40 51.28 -5.58 6.52
C GLU A 40 51.50 -4.54 5.39
N GLU A 41 51.36 -4.91 4.11
CA GLU A 41 51.51 -3.94 3.01
C GLU A 41 50.27 -3.05 2.81
N VAL A 42 49.07 -3.58 3.08
CA VAL A 42 47.80 -2.83 2.95
C VAL A 42 47.71 -1.70 3.96
N LYS A 43 48.22 -1.87 5.18
CA LYS A 43 48.16 -0.85 6.26
C LYS A 43 48.87 0.46 5.89
N GLN A 44 49.96 0.41 5.12
CA GLN A 44 50.63 1.64 4.69
C GLN A 44 49.92 2.31 3.51
N VAL A 45 49.40 1.52 2.57
CA VAL A 45 48.63 2.02 1.43
C VAL A 45 47.31 2.64 1.92
N GLU A 46 46.65 2.00 2.87
CA GLU A 46 45.42 2.46 3.51
C GLU A 46 45.64 3.75 4.31
N LYS A 47 46.71 3.84 5.11
CA LYS A 47 47.07 5.08 5.82
C LYS A 47 47.40 6.24 4.88
N LYS A 48 48.12 5.98 3.78
CA LYS A 48 48.46 7.01 2.78
C LYS A 48 47.23 7.43 1.98
N PHE A 49 46.35 6.49 1.65
CA PHE A 49 45.09 6.76 0.98
C PHE A 49 44.13 7.53 1.88
N SER A 50 43.97 7.14 3.15
CA SER A 50 43.14 7.83 4.13
C SER A 50 43.67 9.23 4.44
N ALA A 51 44.98 9.40 4.55
CA ALA A 51 45.60 10.71 4.74
C ALA A 51 45.35 11.62 3.53
N LYS A 52 45.55 11.11 2.30
CA LYS A 52 45.23 11.86 1.07
C LYS A 52 43.74 12.15 0.92
N LEU A 53 42.87 11.24 1.36
CA LEU A 53 41.42 11.45 1.35
C LEU A 53 41.05 12.56 2.35
N MET A 54 41.59 12.54 3.56
CA MET A 54 41.39 13.60 4.56
C MET A 54 41.94 14.94 4.09
N GLU A 55 43.11 14.94 3.46
CA GLU A 55 43.74 16.13 2.89
C GLU A 55 42.91 16.69 1.72
N PHE A 56 42.36 15.82 0.86
CA PHE A 56 41.43 16.21 -0.19
C PHE A 56 40.14 16.80 0.40
N LEU A 57 39.50 16.11 1.34
CA LEU A 57 38.26 16.55 2.02
C LEU A 57 38.44 17.88 2.75
N ASN A 58 39.64 18.16 3.26
CA ASN A 58 39.98 19.41 3.96
C ASN A 58 40.53 20.51 3.01
N SER A 59 40.63 20.24 1.71
CA SER A 59 41.04 21.22 0.69
C SER A 59 39.86 22.06 0.21
N SER A 60 40.11 23.25 -0.33
CA SER A 60 39.06 24.12 -0.89
C SER A 60 38.24 23.45 -1.99
N VAL A 61 38.85 22.54 -2.77
CA VAL A 61 38.19 21.77 -3.83
C VAL A 61 37.36 20.61 -3.26
N GLY A 62 37.88 19.90 -2.26
CA GLY A 62 37.13 18.83 -1.59
C GLY A 62 35.98 19.36 -0.74
N MET A 63 36.13 20.54 -0.12
CA MET A 63 35.02 21.23 0.56
C MET A 63 33.92 21.66 -0.43
N TRP A 64 34.28 22.13 -1.62
CA TRP A 64 33.32 22.40 -2.71
C TRP A 64 32.63 21.13 -3.19
N PHE A 65 33.37 20.03 -3.36
CA PHE A 65 32.84 18.73 -3.76
C PHE A 65 31.92 18.10 -2.70
N LEU A 66 32.29 18.19 -1.42
CA LEU A 66 31.45 17.80 -0.28
C LEU A 66 30.17 18.63 -0.22
N SER A 67 30.27 19.94 -0.46
CA SER A 67 29.10 20.82 -0.52
C SER A 67 28.18 20.42 -1.66
N SER A 68 28.72 20.07 -2.82
CA SER A 68 27.96 19.51 -3.95
C SER A 68 27.25 18.21 -3.57
N ILE A 69 27.94 17.23 -2.96
CA ILE A 69 27.32 15.96 -2.57
C ILE A 69 26.29 16.15 -1.45
N VAL A 70 26.53 17.04 -0.49
CA VAL A 70 25.59 17.33 0.60
C VAL A 70 24.34 18.02 0.05
N ILE A 71 24.48 18.97 -0.86
CA ILE A 71 23.35 19.67 -1.48
C ILE A 71 22.57 18.72 -2.41
N THR A 72 23.26 17.96 -3.28
CA THR A 72 22.60 17.08 -4.25
C THR A 72 22.09 15.78 -3.61
N GLY A 73 22.85 15.16 -2.71
CA GLY A 73 22.48 13.94 -2.00
C GLY A 73 21.50 14.18 -0.85
N GLY A 74 21.62 15.30 -0.13
CA GLY A 74 20.66 15.73 0.89
C GLY A 74 19.31 16.10 0.28
N ALA A 75 19.31 16.81 -0.85
CA ALA A 75 18.09 17.10 -1.59
C ALA A 75 17.45 15.81 -2.16
N ALA A 76 18.23 14.89 -2.73
CA ALA A 76 17.71 13.61 -3.22
C ALA A 76 17.11 12.75 -2.09
N ALA A 77 17.75 12.72 -0.92
CA ALA A 77 17.23 11.99 0.24
C ALA A 77 15.94 12.64 0.80
N LEU A 78 15.88 13.97 0.91
CA LEU A 78 14.68 14.69 1.34
C LEU A 78 13.54 14.54 0.34
N GLN A 79 13.85 14.65 -0.95
CA GLN A 79 12.89 14.44 -2.03
C GLN A 79 12.38 13.00 -2.04
N GLN A 80 13.25 12.02 -1.78
CA GLN A 80 12.85 10.61 -1.66
C GLN A 80 11.98 10.36 -0.42
N ILE A 81 12.31 10.95 0.73
CA ILE A 81 11.48 10.87 1.94
C ILE A 81 10.12 11.52 1.69
N GLN A 82 10.09 12.71 1.10
CA GLN A 82 8.85 13.41 0.77
C GLN A 82 7.98 12.57 -0.20
N HIS A 83 8.58 12.02 -1.26
CA HIS A 83 7.87 11.13 -2.18
C HIS A 83 7.39 9.83 -1.52
N GLN A 84 8.14 9.28 -0.57
CA GLN A 84 7.70 8.11 0.21
C GLN A 84 6.51 8.45 1.10
N TYR A 85 6.54 9.58 1.81
CA TYR A 85 5.40 10.03 2.63
C TYR A 85 4.16 10.31 1.76
N GLU A 86 4.32 10.96 0.61
CA GLU A 86 3.24 11.21 -0.34
C GLU A 86 2.66 9.88 -0.88
N ALA A 87 3.53 8.92 -1.22
CA ALA A 87 3.11 7.58 -1.66
C ALA A 87 2.38 6.81 -0.55
N GLU A 88 2.87 6.86 0.68
CA GLU A 88 2.22 6.24 1.83
C GLU A 88 0.85 6.85 2.14
N GLN A 89 0.74 8.19 2.13
CA GLN A 89 -0.54 8.85 2.33
C GLN A 89 -1.53 8.51 1.22
N LYS A 90 -1.07 8.48 -0.03
CA LYS A 90 -1.88 8.08 -1.17
C LYS A 90 -2.34 6.62 -1.04
N ASN A 91 -1.46 5.70 -0.66
CA ASN A 91 -1.79 4.30 -0.44
C ASN A 91 -2.82 4.14 0.70
N LYS A 92 -2.66 4.90 1.80
CA LYS A 92 -3.65 4.91 2.91
C LYS A 92 -5.01 5.42 2.45
N ALA A 93 -5.05 6.52 1.69
CA ALA A 93 -6.29 7.05 1.15
C ALA A 93 -6.97 6.05 0.20
N GLN A 94 -6.22 5.46 -0.73
CA GLN A 94 -6.72 4.44 -1.65
C GLN A 94 -7.22 3.19 -0.93
N LEU A 95 -6.52 2.75 0.12
CA LEU A 95 -6.95 1.64 0.96
C LEU A 95 -8.32 1.92 1.60
N ILE A 96 -8.50 3.12 2.16
CA ILE A 96 -9.79 3.54 2.75
C ILE A 96 -10.89 3.59 1.69
N ASP A 97 -10.60 4.17 0.52
CA ASP A 97 -11.55 4.26 -0.59
C ASP A 97 -12.02 2.86 -1.03
N TYR A 98 -11.09 1.92 -1.23
CA TYR A 98 -11.44 0.54 -1.61
C TYR A 98 -12.23 -0.16 -0.52
N GLN A 99 -11.82 -0.05 0.75
CA GLN A 99 -12.56 -0.65 1.87
C GLN A 99 -13.98 -0.11 1.92
N PHE A 100 -14.16 1.21 1.93
CA PHE A 100 -15.49 1.80 1.98
C PHE A 100 -16.35 1.40 0.79
N GLU A 101 -15.81 1.46 -0.43
CA GLU A 101 -16.54 1.10 -1.64
C GLU A 101 -17.00 -0.37 -1.61
N ILE A 102 -16.11 -1.29 -1.20
CA ILE A 102 -16.44 -2.70 -0.99
C ILE A 102 -17.55 -2.85 0.05
N GLY A 103 -17.40 -2.21 1.22
CA GLY A 103 -18.38 -2.27 2.29
C GLY A 103 -19.76 -1.76 1.86
N ASN A 104 -19.80 -0.62 1.17
CA ASN A 104 -21.04 -0.02 0.66
C ASN A 104 -21.75 -0.96 -0.33
N ARG A 105 -21.01 -1.57 -1.25
CA ARG A 105 -21.58 -2.53 -2.21
C ARG A 105 -22.14 -3.78 -1.52
N ILE A 106 -21.41 -4.34 -0.56
CA ILE A 106 -21.88 -5.51 0.23
C ILE A 106 -23.19 -5.18 0.95
N GLN A 107 -23.26 -4.02 1.64
CA GLN A 107 -24.48 -3.63 2.36
C GLN A 107 -25.65 -3.40 1.40
N ASN A 108 -25.42 -2.77 0.25
CA ASN A 108 -26.45 -2.57 -0.77
C ASN A 108 -26.97 -3.92 -1.31
N MET A 109 -26.07 -4.84 -1.67
CA MET A 109 -26.46 -6.18 -2.13
C MET A 109 -27.30 -6.91 -1.08
N LYS A 110 -26.85 -6.92 0.18
CA LYS A 110 -27.57 -7.54 1.30
C LYS A 110 -28.96 -6.94 1.49
N TYR A 111 -29.05 -5.60 1.46
CA TYR A 111 -30.32 -4.91 1.58
C TYR A 111 -31.27 -5.27 0.43
N PHE A 112 -30.84 -5.18 -0.83
CA PHE A 112 -31.72 -5.45 -1.96
C PHE A 112 -32.08 -6.93 -2.09
N LEU A 113 -31.13 -7.86 -1.87
CA LEU A 113 -31.41 -9.30 -1.87
C LEU A 113 -32.44 -9.70 -0.81
N ARG A 114 -32.39 -9.10 0.38
CA ARG A 114 -33.39 -9.35 1.43
C ARG A 114 -34.81 -9.12 0.94
N HIS A 115 -35.02 -8.10 0.10
CA HIS A 115 -36.33 -7.73 -0.43
C HIS A 115 -36.63 -8.29 -1.82
N ALA A 116 -35.68 -8.99 -2.45
CA ALA A 116 -35.86 -9.59 -3.77
C ALA A 116 -36.96 -10.66 -3.76
N LYS A 117 -37.87 -10.58 -4.74
CA LYS A 117 -38.96 -11.53 -4.97
C LYS A 117 -38.85 -12.20 -6.34
N THR A 118 -38.27 -11.50 -7.30
CA THR A 118 -38.08 -11.96 -8.67
C THR A 118 -36.60 -12.11 -9.01
N VAL A 119 -36.31 -12.85 -10.07
CA VAL A 119 -34.97 -12.93 -10.66
C VAL A 119 -34.48 -11.54 -11.07
N GLY A 120 -35.35 -10.67 -11.60
CA GLY A 120 -35.00 -9.29 -11.92
C GLY A 120 -34.54 -8.48 -10.71
N ASP A 121 -35.21 -8.65 -9.55
CA ASP A 121 -34.78 -8.02 -8.30
C ASP A 121 -33.41 -8.52 -7.86
N ALA A 122 -33.14 -9.83 -8.00
CA ALA A 122 -31.84 -10.41 -7.67
C ALA A 122 -30.73 -9.89 -8.59
N LYS A 123 -30.95 -9.84 -9.91
CA LYS A 123 -30.01 -9.22 -10.87
C LYS A 123 -29.73 -7.76 -10.50
N SER A 124 -30.77 -6.99 -10.17
CA SER A 124 -30.62 -5.60 -9.77
C SER A 124 -29.80 -5.48 -8.48
N ALA A 125 -30.07 -6.33 -7.49
CA ALA A 125 -29.33 -6.38 -6.24
C ALA A 125 -27.84 -6.69 -6.47
N LEU A 126 -27.53 -7.68 -7.32
CA LEU A 126 -26.17 -8.15 -7.57
C LEU A 126 -25.40 -7.35 -8.63
N SER A 127 -26.06 -6.44 -9.34
CA SER A 127 -25.39 -5.56 -10.33
C SER A 127 -24.20 -4.79 -9.74
N SER A 128 -24.21 -4.56 -8.42
CA SER A 128 -23.13 -3.92 -7.66
C SER A 128 -21.80 -4.70 -7.65
N VAL A 129 -21.83 -5.99 -8.01
CA VAL A 129 -20.64 -6.82 -8.18
C VAL A 129 -19.79 -6.31 -9.35
N PHE A 130 -20.41 -5.88 -10.46
CA PHE A 130 -19.66 -5.43 -11.65
C PHE A 130 -19.44 -3.92 -11.70
N LYS A 131 -20.36 -3.13 -11.15
CA LYS A 131 -20.29 -1.67 -11.16
C LYS A 131 -20.95 -1.07 -9.93
N SER A 132 -20.45 0.05 -9.43
CA SER A 132 -21.10 0.69 -8.28
C SER A 132 -22.43 1.32 -8.68
N LYS A 133 -23.42 1.20 -7.80
CA LYS A 133 -24.66 1.99 -7.91
C LYS A 133 -24.52 3.39 -7.32
N PHE A 134 -23.64 3.54 -6.33
CA PHE A 134 -23.40 4.79 -5.60
C PHE A 134 -21.89 4.90 -5.32
N PRO A 135 -21.07 5.15 -6.35
CA PRO A 135 -19.62 5.17 -6.20
C PRO A 135 -19.16 6.34 -5.35
N LEU A 136 -18.13 6.12 -4.53
CA LEU A 136 -17.42 7.21 -3.84
C LEU A 136 -16.75 8.18 -4.82
N SER A 137 -16.25 7.66 -5.94
CA SER A 137 -15.63 8.46 -7.00
C SER A 137 -15.86 7.84 -8.38
N PRO A 138 -15.82 8.63 -9.46
CA PRO A 138 -16.04 8.11 -10.82
C PRO A 138 -15.08 6.97 -11.22
N ILE A 139 -13.86 6.97 -10.67
CA ILE A 139 -12.84 5.95 -10.95
C ILE A 139 -13.27 4.58 -10.41
N LEU A 140 -14.07 4.56 -9.33
CA LEU A 140 -14.52 3.32 -8.68
C LEU A 140 -15.82 2.78 -9.30
N GLU A 141 -16.57 3.59 -10.05
CA GLU A 141 -17.87 3.21 -10.62
C GLU A 141 -17.77 1.94 -11.48
N ASN A 142 -16.81 1.89 -12.40
CA ASN A 142 -16.67 0.81 -13.37
C ASN A 142 -15.71 -0.30 -12.93
N GLN A 143 -15.29 -0.30 -11.66
CA GLN A 143 -14.49 -1.39 -11.12
C GLN A 143 -15.42 -2.48 -10.57
N SER A 144 -15.15 -3.73 -10.94
CA SER A 144 -15.81 -4.88 -10.33
C SER A 144 -15.35 -5.07 -8.87
N LEU A 145 -16.14 -5.78 -8.10
CA LEU A 145 -15.82 -6.11 -6.71
C LEU A 145 -14.53 -6.93 -6.63
N SER A 146 -14.31 -7.84 -7.59
CA SER A 146 -13.04 -8.58 -7.73
C SER A 146 -11.84 -7.65 -7.95
N ALA A 147 -11.98 -6.64 -8.81
CA ALA A 147 -10.92 -5.66 -9.04
C ALA A 147 -10.64 -4.81 -7.79
N LEU A 148 -11.67 -4.42 -7.05
CA LEU A 148 -11.53 -3.70 -5.79
C LEU A 148 -10.77 -4.53 -4.74
N TYR A 149 -11.13 -5.81 -4.57
CA TYR A 149 -10.41 -6.70 -3.66
C TYR A 149 -8.96 -6.98 -4.11
N PHE A 150 -8.72 -7.11 -5.42
CA PHE A 150 -7.37 -7.27 -5.96
C PHE A 150 -6.50 -6.04 -5.71
N ASN A 151 -7.06 -4.83 -5.87
CA ASN A 151 -6.36 -3.59 -5.55
C ASN A 151 -6.11 -3.47 -4.04
N LEU A 152 -7.10 -3.84 -3.21
CA LEU A 152 -6.94 -3.90 -1.76
C LEU A 152 -5.84 -4.89 -1.35
N TYR A 153 -5.78 -6.07 -1.95
CA TYR A 153 -4.78 -7.11 -1.68
C TYR A 153 -3.33 -6.60 -1.87
N GLN A 154 -3.10 -5.70 -2.82
CA GLN A 154 -1.79 -5.10 -3.06
C GLN A 154 -1.36 -4.09 -1.99
N LEU A 155 -2.33 -3.51 -1.28
CA LEU A 155 -2.11 -2.44 -0.29
C LEU A 155 -2.06 -2.95 1.16
N ILE A 156 -2.36 -4.23 1.39
CA ILE A 156 -2.41 -4.85 2.71
C ILE A 156 -1.38 -5.97 2.88
N ASP A 157 -1.04 -6.22 4.13
CA ASP A 157 -0.09 -7.27 4.55
C ASP A 157 -0.65 -8.14 5.68
N GLY A 158 0.04 -9.24 5.96
CA GLY A 158 -0.30 -10.15 7.07
C GLY A 158 -1.63 -10.87 6.87
N ALA A 159 -2.34 -11.14 7.98
CA ALA A 159 -3.56 -11.94 7.99
C ALA A 159 -4.72 -11.34 7.17
N ASP A 160 -4.74 -10.03 6.98
CA ASP A 160 -5.76 -9.37 6.15
C ASP A 160 -5.54 -9.67 4.66
N LYS A 161 -4.30 -9.92 4.24
CA LYS A 161 -3.98 -10.34 2.87
C LYS A 161 -4.62 -11.70 2.54
N ASP A 162 -4.57 -12.65 3.48
CA ASP A 162 -5.22 -13.95 3.33
C ASP A 162 -6.75 -13.84 3.30
N LYS A 163 -7.33 -12.96 4.13
CA LYS A 163 -8.78 -12.68 4.08
C LYS A 163 -9.19 -12.10 2.73
N SER A 164 -8.43 -11.14 2.20
CA SER A 164 -8.71 -10.54 0.89
C SER A 164 -8.65 -11.58 -0.23
N LYS A 165 -7.64 -12.48 -0.20
CA LYS A 165 -7.56 -13.59 -1.16
C LYS A 165 -8.81 -14.49 -1.10
N ARG A 166 -9.23 -14.90 0.09
CA ARG A 166 -10.45 -15.70 0.26
C ARG A 166 -11.71 -14.94 -0.18
N ALA A 167 -11.76 -13.63 0.07
CA ALA A 167 -12.89 -12.81 -0.36
C ALA A 167 -12.99 -12.80 -1.89
N ILE A 168 -11.86 -12.71 -2.62
CA ILE A 168 -11.83 -12.81 -4.09
C ILE A 168 -12.47 -14.13 -4.56
N GLU A 169 -12.11 -15.26 -3.94
CA GLU A 169 -12.68 -16.57 -4.29
C GLU A 169 -14.21 -16.58 -4.16
N VAL A 170 -14.75 -16.05 -3.05
CA VAL A 170 -16.20 -15.96 -2.85
C VAL A 170 -16.87 -14.94 -3.79
N VAL A 171 -16.18 -13.85 -4.14
CA VAL A 171 -16.69 -12.87 -5.12
C VAL A 171 -16.81 -13.52 -6.50
N LEU A 172 -15.85 -14.36 -6.91
CA LEU A 172 -15.94 -15.10 -8.18
C LEU A 172 -17.15 -16.05 -8.20
N ASP A 173 -17.40 -16.77 -7.09
CA ASP A 173 -18.60 -17.61 -6.97
C ASP A 173 -19.91 -16.77 -7.08
N LEU A 174 -19.89 -15.53 -6.57
CA LEU A 174 -21.01 -14.61 -6.68
C LEU A 174 -21.18 -14.06 -8.10
N GLU A 175 -20.08 -13.76 -8.80
CA GLU A 175 -20.07 -13.37 -10.22
C GLU A 175 -20.67 -14.49 -11.09
N ASP A 176 -20.22 -15.74 -10.90
CA ASP A 176 -20.76 -16.91 -11.61
C ASP A 176 -22.25 -17.13 -11.32
N ALA A 177 -22.67 -16.90 -10.07
CA ALA A 177 -24.08 -16.97 -9.69
C ALA A 177 -24.92 -15.86 -10.37
N GLU A 178 -24.39 -14.64 -10.48
CA GLU A 178 -25.04 -13.53 -11.17
C GLU A 178 -25.18 -13.82 -12.67
N VAL A 179 -24.12 -14.29 -13.32
CA VAL A 179 -24.13 -14.68 -14.74
C VAL A 179 -25.16 -15.78 -15.00
N SER A 180 -25.27 -16.74 -14.09
CA SER A 180 -26.29 -17.80 -14.16
C SER A 180 -27.71 -17.22 -14.14
N LEU A 181 -27.96 -16.18 -13.33
CA LEU A 181 -29.25 -15.49 -13.32
C LEU A 181 -29.52 -14.78 -14.64
N GLN A 182 -28.50 -14.28 -15.36
CA GLN A 182 -28.69 -13.54 -16.62
C GLN A 182 -29.45 -14.34 -17.67
N SER A 183 -29.29 -15.67 -17.69
CA SER A 183 -30.03 -16.57 -18.57
C SER A 183 -31.53 -16.71 -18.26
N GLN A 184 -31.95 -16.35 -17.03
CA GLN A 184 -33.32 -16.48 -16.54
C GLN A 184 -34.14 -15.21 -16.83
N LYS A 185 -35.47 -15.36 -16.91
CA LYS A 185 -36.38 -14.23 -17.17
C LYS A 185 -36.57 -13.37 -15.93
N ASN A 186 -36.66 -12.05 -16.11
CA ASN A 186 -36.70 -11.11 -14.99
C ASN A 186 -37.97 -11.21 -14.13
N ASP A 187 -39.10 -11.58 -14.72
CA ASP A 187 -40.41 -11.73 -14.07
C ASP A 187 -40.57 -13.07 -13.33
N GLN A 188 -39.64 -14.01 -13.53
CA GLN A 188 -39.63 -15.28 -12.83
C GLN A 188 -39.46 -15.06 -11.32
N VAL A 189 -40.24 -15.81 -10.52
CA VAL A 189 -40.11 -15.82 -9.06
C VAL A 189 -38.73 -16.35 -8.67
N LEU A 190 -38.04 -15.63 -7.80
CA LEU A 190 -36.77 -16.07 -7.24
C LEU A 190 -37.01 -17.23 -6.28
N SER A 191 -36.37 -18.37 -6.52
CA SER A 191 -36.52 -19.52 -5.64
C SER A 191 -35.94 -19.21 -4.25
N ILE A 192 -36.51 -19.82 -3.21
CA ILE A 192 -36.02 -19.66 -1.83
C ILE A 192 -34.56 -20.15 -1.72
N ALA A 193 -34.27 -21.30 -2.34
CA ALA A 193 -32.92 -21.88 -2.36
C ALA A 193 -31.90 -20.94 -3.04
N ASP A 194 -32.26 -20.32 -4.17
CA ASP A 194 -31.38 -19.36 -4.83
C ASP A 194 -31.18 -18.11 -3.97
N LYS A 195 -32.25 -17.58 -3.38
CA LYS A 195 -32.17 -16.42 -2.49
C LYS A 195 -31.27 -16.69 -1.30
N GLU A 196 -31.39 -17.86 -0.67
CA GLU A 196 -30.53 -18.28 0.44
C GLU A 196 -29.07 -18.44 0.01
N ARG A 197 -28.82 -19.10 -1.13
CA ARG A 197 -27.47 -19.27 -1.69
C ARG A 197 -26.79 -17.92 -1.94
N LEU A 198 -27.48 -17.01 -2.63
CA LEU A 198 -26.96 -15.68 -2.93
C LEU A 198 -26.74 -14.85 -1.66
N SER A 199 -27.67 -14.92 -0.70
CA SER A 199 -27.54 -14.22 0.58
C SER A 199 -26.36 -14.76 1.39
N LYS A 200 -26.11 -16.08 1.32
CA LYS A 200 -24.96 -16.71 1.96
C LYS A 200 -23.65 -16.21 1.34
N LEU A 201 -23.51 -16.19 0.02
CA LEU A 201 -22.32 -15.68 -0.65
C LEU A 201 -22.02 -14.23 -0.25
N VAL A 202 -23.02 -13.34 -0.26
CA VAL A 202 -22.85 -11.95 0.18
C VAL A 202 -22.44 -11.86 1.65
N SER A 203 -22.98 -12.73 2.52
CA SER A 203 -22.63 -12.76 3.94
C SER A 203 -21.22 -13.32 4.16
N ASP A 204 -20.78 -14.31 3.37
CA ASP A 204 -19.43 -14.85 3.41
C ASP A 204 -18.40 -13.78 3.01
N ILE A 205 -18.69 -12.97 1.98
CA ILE A 205 -17.88 -11.81 1.59
C ILE A 205 -17.83 -10.78 2.73
N GLU A 206 -18.96 -10.49 3.38
CA GLU A 206 -19.03 -9.59 4.54
C GLU A 206 -18.17 -10.08 5.72
N ASN A 207 -18.14 -11.39 5.97
CA ASN A 207 -17.33 -11.96 7.04
C ASN A 207 -15.82 -11.90 6.75
N LEU A 208 -15.46 -11.86 5.47
CA LEU A 208 -14.08 -11.72 5.00
C LEU A 208 -13.70 -10.24 4.77
N TYR A 209 -14.65 -9.32 4.90
CA TYR A 209 -14.42 -7.90 4.71
C TYR A 209 -13.48 -7.32 5.76
N ILE A 210 -12.47 -6.60 5.29
CA ILE A 210 -11.45 -5.97 6.12
C ILE A 210 -11.92 -4.53 6.37
N LYS A 211 -12.33 -4.25 7.61
CA LYS A 211 -12.65 -2.89 8.04
C LYS A 211 -11.34 -2.10 8.21
N GLY A 212 -11.34 -0.84 7.78
CA GLY A 212 -10.19 0.05 7.94
C GLY A 212 -9.76 0.21 9.39
N ALA A 213 -8.45 0.21 9.62
CA ALA A 213 -7.83 0.46 10.92
C ALA A 213 -8.17 1.90 11.36
N GLY A 214 -9.24 2.01 12.14
CA GLY A 214 -9.76 3.27 12.69
C GLY A 214 -10.88 3.06 13.72
N GLN A 215 -11.13 1.81 14.14
CA GLN A 215 -11.98 1.43 15.27
C GLN A 215 -11.31 0.31 16.04
#